data_AF-A0A6I4KUA2-F1
#
_entry.id   AF-A0A6I4KUA2-F1
#
_cell.length_a   1.000
_cell.length_b   1.000
_cell.length_c   1.000
_cell.angle_alpha   90.00
_cell.angle_beta   90.00
_cell.angle_gamma   90.00
#
_symmetry.space_group_name_H-M   'P 1'
#
loop_
_entity.id
_entity.type
_entity.pdbx_description
1 polymer ?
#
loop_
_entity_poly.entity_id
_entity_poly.type
_entity_poly.pdbx_seq_one_letter_code
_entity_poly.pdbx_strand_id
1 'polypeptide(L)'
;MNAMAALKQYQTVNTHAQAMEASPHRLIQMLMEGGISRLAQAKGAMERNQTALKGELIGKAIGIIGGLREGLDLEQGGEVAANLDSLYEYMVSRLVEANLQNEPDILDEVAVLLRNVKAGWDAIGQ
;
A
#
# COMPACT_ATOMS: atom_id res chain seq x y z
N MET A 1 -23.53 -24.99 -0.93
CA MET A 1 -22.83 -23.87 -0.24
C MET A 1 -21.48 -23.69 -0.89
N ASN A 2 -21.24 -22.55 -1.53
CA ASN A 2 -20.02 -22.28 -2.31
C ASN A 2 -18.82 -22.08 -1.38
N ALA A 3 -17.91 -23.07 -1.33
CA ALA A 3 -16.68 -23.01 -0.53
C ALA A 3 -15.83 -21.75 -0.83
N MET A 4 -15.87 -21.25 -2.07
CA MET A 4 -15.25 -19.98 -2.47
C MET A 4 -15.90 -18.74 -1.83
N ALA A 5 -17.21 -18.74 -1.63
CA ALA A 5 -17.91 -17.66 -0.93
C ALA A 5 -17.59 -17.70 0.58
N ALA A 6 -17.49 -18.89 1.17
CA ALA A 6 -17.06 -19.07 2.55
C ALA A 6 -15.59 -18.65 2.77
N LEU A 7 -14.69 -18.97 1.84
CA LEU A 7 -13.28 -18.56 1.93
C LEU A 7 -13.11 -17.04 1.76
N LYS A 8 -13.85 -16.43 0.82
CA LYS A 8 -13.88 -14.99 0.63
C LYS A 8 -14.46 -14.29 1.87
N GLN A 9 -15.58 -14.77 2.41
CA GLN A 9 -16.17 -14.28 3.66
C GLN A 9 -15.20 -14.44 4.84
N TYR A 10 -14.48 -15.56 4.95
CA TYR A 10 -13.51 -15.81 6.02
C TYR A 10 -12.29 -14.89 5.91
N GLN A 11 -11.79 -14.63 4.70
CA GLN A 11 -10.72 -13.65 4.45
C GLN A 11 -11.18 -12.23 4.82
N THR A 12 -12.38 -11.82 4.41
CA THR A 12 -12.92 -10.49 4.77
C THR A 12 -13.12 -10.38 6.28
N VAL A 13 -13.71 -11.39 6.93
CA VAL A 13 -13.95 -11.41 8.38
C VAL A 13 -12.65 -11.37 9.18
N ASN A 14 -11.62 -12.11 8.79
CA ASN A 14 -10.32 -12.03 9.47
C ASN A 14 -9.67 -10.65 9.32
N THR A 15 -9.69 -10.05 8.12
CA THR A 15 -9.13 -8.70 7.94
C THR A 15 -9.94 -7.64 8.67
N HIS A 16 -11.26 -7.77 8.73
CA HIS A 16 -12.14 -6.81 9.38
C HIS A 16 -12.12 -6.96 10.91
N ALA A 17 -12.07 -8.19 11.43
CA ALA A 17 -11.95 -8.47 12.86
C ALA A 17 -10.59 -8.05 13.40
N GLN A 18 -9.50 -8.32 12.68
CA GLN A 18 -8.17 -7.82 13.05
C GLN A 18 -8.12 -6.29 13.02
N ALA A 19 -8.79 -5.64 12.07
CA ALA A 19 -8.86 -4.18 12.03
C ALA A 19 -9.70 -3.58 13.17
N MET A 20 -10.73 -4.28 13.67
CA MET A 20 -11.59 -3.78 14.75
C MET A 20 -10.93 -3.82 16.14
N GLU A 21 -9.94 -4.67 16.35
CA GLU A 21 -9.16 -4.76 17.60
C GLU A 21 -7.74 -4.17 17.47
N ALA A 22 -7.31 -3.82 16.26
CA ALA A 22 -5.99 -3.24 16.03
C ALA A 22 -5.92 -1.80 16.56
N SER A 23 -4.82 -1.49 17.25
CA SER A 23 -4.49 -0.10 17.57
C SER A 23 -4.35 0.73 16.28
N PRO A 24 -4.57 2.05 16.33
CA PRO A 24 -4.33 2.93 15.19
C PRO A 24 -2.93 2.74 14.58
N HIS A 25 -1.93 2.51 15.44
CA HIS A 25 -0.58 2.17 15.03
C HIS A 25 -0.51 0.91 14.15
N ARG A 26 -1.17 -0.18 14.58
CA ARG A 26 -1.22 -1.44 13.83
C ARG A 26 -2.01 -1.33 12.53
N LEU A 27 -3.06 -0.52 12.49
CA LEU A 27 -3.82 -0.26 11.26
C LEU A 27 -2.93 0.35 10.16
N ILE A 28 -2.10 1.33 10.51
CA ILE A 28 -1.13 1.92 9.58
C ILE A 28 -0.10 0.89 9.12
N GLN A 29 0.42 0.04 10.02
CA GLN A 29 1.32 -1.05 9.63
C GLN A 29 0.66 -2.00 8.61
N MET A 30 -0.59 -2.39 8.85
CA MET A 30 -1.34 -3.27 7.95
C MET A 30 -1.62 -2.62 6.60
N LEU A 31 -1.85 -1.31 6.55
CA LEU A 31 -1.97 -0.56 5.30
C LEU A 31 -0.66 -0.61 4.51
N MET A 32 0.48 -0.33 5.16
CA MET A 32 1.80 -0.39 4.51
C MET A 32 2.15 -1.81 4.02
N GLU A 33 1.92 -2.84 4.85
CA GLU A 33 2.05 -4.26 4.46
C GLU A 33 1.17 -4.58 3.25
N GLY A 34 -0.07 -4.07 3.29
CA GLY A 34 -1.01 -4.13 2.19
C GLY A 34 -0.40 -3.56 0.92
N GLY A 35 0.02 -2.29 0.94
CA GLY A 35 0.62 -1.58 -0.21
C GLY A 35 1.79 -2.35 -0.82
N ILE A 36 2.77 -2.74 0.00
CA ILE A 36 3.95 -3.51 -0.44
C ILE A 36 3.54 -4.82 -1.13
N SER A 37 2.55 -5.53 -0.58
CA SER A 37 2.03 -6.77 -1.18
C SER A 37 1.36 -6.52 -2.55
N ARG A 38 0.64 -5.41 -2.72
CA ARG A 38 0.02 -5.08 -4.03
C ARG A 38 1.10 -4.75 -5.07
N LEU A 39 2.17 -4.06 -4.68
CA LEU A 39 3.30 -3.75 -5.57
C LEU A 39 3.98 -5.02 -6.08
N ALA A 40 4.26 -5.98 -5.19
CA ALA A 40 4.85 -7.27 -5.56
C ALA A 40 3.94 -8.07 -6.50
N GLN A 41 2.63 -8.09 -6.23
CA GLN A 41 1.66 -8.76 -7.11
C GLN A 41 1.55 -8.05 -8.47
N ALA A 42 1.57 -6.71 -8.48
CA ALA A 42 1.50 -5.90 -9.70
C ALA A 42 2.71 -6.17 -10.60
N LYS A 43 3.91 -6.27 -10.02
CA LYS A 43 5.12 -6.65 -10.72
C LYS A 43 4.99 -8.01 -11.39
N GLY A 44 4.57 -9.03 -10.64
CA GLY A 44 4.35 -10.35 -11.22
C GLY A 44 3.27 -10.36 -12.32
N ALA A 45 2.21 -9.57 -12.17
CA ALA A 45 1.19 -9.41 -13.21
C ALA A 45 1.76 -8.74 -14.47
N MET A 46 2.63 -7.74 -14.30
CA MET A 46 3.33 -7.05 -15.39
C MET A 46 4.25 -8.00 -16.16
N GLU A 47 5.09 -8.76 -15.46
CA GLU A 47 6.01 -9.77 -16.05
C GLU A 47 5.26 -10.85 -16.85
N ARG A 48 4.03 -11.19 -16.43
CA ARG A 48 3.17 -12.17 -17.11
C ARG A 48 2.23 -11.54 -18.14
N ASN A 49 2.39 -10.27 -18.48
CA ASN A 49 1.53 -9.53 -19.43
C ASN A 49 0.04 -9.52 -19.06
N GLN A 50 -0.28 -9.56 -17.76
CA GLN A 50 -1.65 -9.54 -17.24
C GLN A 50 -2.13 -8.10 -17.03
N THR A 51 -2.33 -7.34 -18.11
CA THR A 51 -2.57 -5.89 -18.09
C THR A 51 -3.72 -5.44 -17.18
N ALA A 52 -4.86 -6.14 -17.21
CA ALA A 52 -6.01 -5.79 -16.37
C ALA A 52 -5.71 -5.96 -14.88
N LEU A 53 -5.11 -7.11 -14.51
CA LEU A 53 -4.72 -7.39 -13.13
C LEU A 53 -3.64 -6.44 -12.63
N LYS A 54 -2.64 -6.13 -13.47
CA LYS A 54 -1.63 -5.10 -13.21
C LYS A 54 -2.29 -3.76 -12.85
N GLY A 55 -3.18 -3.26 -13.71
CA GLY A 55 -3.87 -1.99 -13.50
C GLY A 55 -4.68 -1.97 -12.20
N GLU A 56 -5.40 -3.06 -11.90
CA GLU A 56 -6.15 -3.21 -10.64
C GLU A 56 -5.22 -3.14 -9.41
N LEU A 57 -4.11 -3.87 -9.43
CA LEU A 57 -3.17 -3.95 -8.31
C LEU A 57 -2.43 -2.62 -8.09
N ILE A 58 -1.99 -1.96 -9.16
CA ILE A 58 -1.39 -0.62 -9.07
C ILE A 58 -2.40 0.40 -8.56
N GLY A 59 -3.64 0.38 -9.06
CA GLY A 59 -4.71 1.25 -8.55
C GLY A 59 -4.97 1.06 -7.06
N LYS A 60 -4.98 -0.18 -6.57
CA LYS A 60 -5.08 -0.48 -5.13
C LYS A 60 -3.88 0.03 -4.34
N ALA A 61 -2.65 -0.08 -4.87
CA ALA A 61 -1.47 0.46 -4.22
C ALA A 61 -1.51 2.00 -4.11
N ILE A 62 -1.93 2.67 -5.20
CA ILE A 62 -2.15 4.12 -5.22
C ILE A 62 -3.19 4.52 -4.17
N GLY A 63 -4.33 3.81 -4.08
CA GLY A 63 -5.35 4.10 -3.09
C GLY A 63 -4.86 3.96 -1.64
N ILE A 64 -4.01 2.98 -1.36
CA ILE A 64 -3.40 2.80 -0.03
C ILE A 64 -2.45 3.96 0.29
N ILE A 65 -1.56 4.31 -0.63
CA ILE A 65 -0.60 5.41 -0.43
C ILE A 65 -1.33 6.75 -0.31
N GLY A 66 -2.38 6.97 -1.10
CA GLY A 66 -3.28 8.12 -0.98
C GLY A 66 -3.94 8.19 0.40
N GLY A 67 -4.47 7.08 0.91
CA GLY A 67 -5.03 7.04 2.26
C GLY A 67 -4.01 7.29 3.37
N LEU A 68 -2.76 6.83 3.22
CA LEU A 68 -1.67 7.15 4.15
C LEU A 68 -1.33 8.65 4.12
N ARG A 69 -1.36 9.28 2.94
CA ARG A 69 -1.14 10.72 2.75
C ARG A 69 -2.26 11.54 3.37
N GLU A 70 -3.52 11.17 3.13
CA GLU A 70 -4.69 11.82 3.72
C GLU A 70 -4.72 11.72 5.26
N GLY A 71 -4.09 10.69 5.81
CA GLY A 71 -3.96 10.51 7.27
C GLY A 71 -2.87 11.34 7.94
N LEU A 72 -2.09 12.15 7.20
CA LEU A 72 -1.05 13.00 7.78
C LEU A 72 -1.65 14.24 8.45
N ASP A 73 -1.24 14.49 9.69
CA ASP A 73 -1.50 15.77 10.37
C ASP A 73 -0.42 16.78 9.98
N LEU A 74 -0.70 17.61 8.97
CA LEU A 74 0.25 18.63 8.49
C LEU A 74 0.37 19.83 9.45
N GLU A 75 -0.61 20.05 10.34
CA GLU A 75 -0.58 21.15 11.29
C GLU A 75 0.34 20.83 12.48
N GLN A 76 0.22 19.61 13.04
CA GLN A 76 1.02 19.19 14.20
C GLN A 76 2.27 18.41 13.82
N GLY A 77 2.31 17.76 12.66
CA GLY A 77 3.41 16.89 12.24
C GLY A 77 4.63 17.62 11.67
N GLY A 78 4.52 18.93 11.43
CA GLY A 78 5.63 19.79 11.01
C GLY A 78 6.41 19.26 9.79
N GLU A 79 7.73 19.35 9.84
CA GLU A 79 8.62 18.95 8.74
C GLU A 79 8.49 17.46 8.37
N VAL A 80 8.26 16.58 9.36
CA VAL A 80 8.14 15.14 9.11
C VAL A 80 6.90 14.85 8.26
N ALA A 81 5.76 15.45 8.60
CA ALA A 81 4.53 15.27 7.83
C ALA A 81 4.65 15.86 6.42
N ALA A 82 5.27 17.04 6.26
CA ALA A 82 5.50 17.64 4.94
C ALA A 82 6.42 16.77 4.04
N ASN A 83 7.47 16.18 4.61
CA ASN A 83 8.37 15.27 3.89
C ASN A 83 7.67 13.96 3.50
N LEU A 84 6.83 13.40 4.40
CA LEU A 84 6.02 12.22 4.09
C LEU A 84 4.98 12.51 3.01
N ASP A 85 4.34 13.68 3.04
CA ASP A 85 3.38 14.11 2.02
C ASP A 85 4.02 14.14 0.62
N SER A 86 5.18 14.79 0.53
CA SER A 86 5.97 14.88 -0.70
C SER A 86 6.43 13.50 -1.19
N LEU A 87 6.87 12.63 -0.27
CA LEU A 87 7.30 11.27 -0.59
C LEU A 87 6.15 10.42 -1.11
N TYR A 88 4.96 10.49 -0.49
CA TYR A 88 3.79 9.74 -0.94
C TYR A 88 3.27 10.26 -2.29
N GLU A 89 3.29 11.57 -2.53
CA GLU A 89 2.97 12.15 -3.84
C GLU A 89 3.91 11.65 -4.95
N TYR A 90 5.22 11.61 -4.64
CA TYR A 90 6.22 11.04 -5.54
C TYR A 90 5.92 9.57 -5.86
N MET A 91 5.66 8.75 -4.85
CA MET A 91 5.32 7.34 -5.05
C MET A 91 4.10 7.17 -5.96
N VAL A 92 3.03 7.93 -5.74
CA VAL A 92 1.81 7.87 -6.58
C VAL A 92 2.14 8.21 -8.03
N SER A 93 2.90 9.28 -8.27
CA SER A 93 3.33 9.69 -9.61
C SER A 93 4.14 8.59 -10.31
N ARG A 94 5.08 7.96 -9.59
CA ARG A 94 5.89 6.84 -10.10
C ARG A 94 5.04 5.62 -10.43
N LEU A 95 4.03 5.30 -9.62
CA LEU A 95 3.12 4.17 -9.90
C LEU A 95 2.26 4.38 -11.15
N VAL A 96 1.84 5.61 -11.42
CA VAL A 96 1.15 5.96 -12.66
C VAL A 96 2.08 5.75 -13.86
N GLU A 97 3.33 6.18 -13.76
CA GLU A 97 4.36 5.99 -14.78
C GLU A 97 4.65 4.50 -15.02
N ALA A 98 4.86 3.72 -13.96
CA ALA A 98 5.07 2.27 -14.03
C ALA A 98 3.94 1.56 -14.78
N ASN A 99 2.69 1.98 -14.53
CA ASN A 99 1.53 1.42 -15.19
C ASN A 99 1.49 1.77 -16.69
N LEU A 100 1.79 3.02 -17.06
CA LEU A 100 1.79 3.52 -18.43
C LEU A 100 2.91 2.89 -19.27
N GLN A 101 4.12 2.81 -18.72
CA GLN A 101 5.31 2.35 -19.44
C GLN A 101 5.53 0.83 -19.34
N ASN A 102 4.81 0.14 -18.44
CA ASN A 102 5.07 -1.25 -18.07
C ASN A 102 6.51 -1.46 -17.58
N GLU A 103 6.98 -0.56 -16.71
CA GLU A 103 8.32 -0.61 -16.14
C GLU A 103 8.29 -1.22 -14.72
N PRO A 104 8.68 -2.49 -14.54
CA PRO A 104 8.58 -3.19 -13.26
C PRO A 104 9.56 -2.66 -12.21
N ASP A 105 10.70 -2.10 -12.63
CA ASP A 105 11.72 -1.59 -11.71
C ASP A 105 11.20 -0.39 -10.89
N ILE A 106 10.26 0.38 -11.45
CA ILE A 106 9.58 1.47 -10.72
C ILE A 106 8.73 0.92 -9.56
N LEU A 107 8.14 -0.26 -9.72
CA LEU A 107 7.37 -0.89 -8.63
C LEU A 107 8.28 -1.33 -7.48
N ASP A 108 9.50 -1.79 -7.79
CA ASP A 108 10.50 -2.13 -6.78
C ASP A 108 11.00 -0.89 -6.04
N GLU A 109 11.28 0.19 -6.76
CA GLU A 109 11.67 1.49 -6.19
C GLU A 109 10.64 1.96 -5.16
N VAL A 110 9.36 2.04 -5.56
CA VAL A 110 8.27 2.44 -4.65
C VAL A 110 8.12 1.46 -3.48
N ALA A 111 8.30 0.16 -3.71
CA ALA A 111 8.25 -0.83 -2.64
C ALA A 111 9.39 -0.65 -1.62
N VAL A 112 10.59 -0.27 -2.06
CA VAL A 112 11.72 0.05 -1.16
C VAL A 112 11.41 1.30 -0.35
N LEU A 113 10.92 2.37 -0.98
CA LEU A 113 10.56 3.59 -0.27
C LEU A 113 9.49 3.31 0.79
N LEU A 114 8.43 2.56 0.45
CA LEU A 114 7.36 2.25 1.38
C LEU A 114 7.83 1.33 2.53
N ARG A 115 8.76 0.39 2.26
CA ARG A 115 9.40 -0.42 3.30
C ARG A 115 10.23 0.43 4.26
N ASN A 116 10.93 1.46 3.77
CA ASN A 116 11.71 2.34 4.63
C ASN A 116 10.80 3.14 5.58
N VAL A 117 9.69 3.68 5.07
CA VAL A 117 8.69 4.34 5.90
C VAL A 117 8.11 3.37 6.93
N LYS A 118 7.74 2.16 6.51
CA LYS A 118 7.25 1.12 7.42
C LYS A 118 8.25 0.78 8.52
N ALA A 119 9.53 0.62 8.19
CA ALA A 119 10.56 0.31 9.17
C ALA A 119 10.69 1.43 10.23
N GLY A 120 10.61 2.70 9.81
CA GLY A 120 10.56 3.84 10.73
C GLY A 120 9.32 3.82 11.63
N TRP A 121 8.16 3.49 11.06
CA TRP A 121 6.91 3.36 11.82
C TRP A 121 6.96 2.19 12.82
N ASP A 122 7.44 1.02 12.41
CA ASP A 122 7.59 -0.15 13.28
C ASP A 122 8.49 0.13 14.50
N ALA A 123 9.48 1.03 14.36
CA ALA A 123 10.41 1.37 15.43
C ALA A 123 9.80 2.24 16.55
N ILE A 124 8.63 2.86 16.32
CA ILE A 124 7.99 3.76 17.31
C ILE A 124 6.75 3.13 18.00
N GLY A 125 6.25 2.00 17.51
CA GLY A 125 5.12 1.29 18.11
C GLY A 125 5.56 0.32 19.20
N GLN A 126 5.46 0.75 20.46
CA GLN A 126 5.49 -0.15 21.63
C GLN A 126 4.09 -0.33 22.18
#